data_AF-V5I6S8-F1
#
_entry.id   AF-V5I6S8-F1
#
_cell.length_a   1.000
_cell.length_b   1.000
_cell.length_c   1.000
_cell.angle_alpha   90.00
_cell.angle_beta   90.00
_cell.angle_gamma   90.00
#
_symmetry.space_group_name_H-M   'P 1'
#
loop_
_entity.id
_entity.type
_entity.pdbx_description
1 polymer ?
#
loop_
_entity_poly.entity_id
_entity_poly.type
_entity_poly.pdbx_seq_one_letter_code
_entity_poly.pdbx_strand_id
1 'polypeptide(L)'
;KHLKLKHFQFLGRLLNVRSEVKETVTQTKIGRRVYKSINFEGRVPYDMLLVMKRDFKLRSYSLNSVCQEILGEQKEDVHYSIITDLQNGDDQTRRRLAVYC
;
A
#
# COMPACT_ATOMS: atom_id res chain seq x y z
N LYS A 1 -13.02 -2.03 -13.26
CA LYS A 1 -14.20 -2.85 -13.63
C LYS A 1 -15.47 -2.41 -12.88
N HIS A 2 -15.46 -2.29 -11.55
CA HIS A 2 -16.64 -1.90 -10.75
C HIS A 2 -17.18 -0.48 -11.04
N LEU A 3 -16.30 0.54 -11.04
CA LEU A 3 -16.69 1.94 -11.32
C LEU A 3 -16.64 2.33 -12.81
N LYS A 4 -16.35 1.37 -13.72
CA LYS A 4 -16.31 1.56 -15.19
C LYS A 4 -15.41 2.71 -15.70
N LEU A 5 -14.38 3.12 -14.95
CA LEU A 5 -13.40 4.13 -15.38
C LEU A 5 -12.45 3.56 -16.44
N LYS A 6 -12.66 3.94 -17.72
CA LYS A 6 -11.93 3.37 -18.87
C LYS A 6 -10.45 3.73 -18.93
N HIS A 7 -10.07 4.92 -18.46
CA HIS A 7 -8.72 5.47 -18.61
C HIS A 7 -7.86 5.39 -17.35
N PHE A 8 -8.39 4.84 -16.25
CA PHE A 8 -7.65 4.77 -14.98
C PHE A 8 -6.41 3.87 -15.03
N GLN A 9 -6.49 2.78 -15.79
CA GLN A 9 -5.48 1.71 -15.79
C GLN A 9 -4.28 1.96 -16.71
N PHE A 10 -3.95 3.21 -17.03
CA PHE A 10 -2.79 3.58 -17.85
C PHE A 10 -1.81 4.39 -17.01
N LEU A 11 -1.06 3.69 -16.12
CA LEU A 11 -0.24 4.33 -15.08
C LEU A 11 1.26 4.38 -15.40
N GLY A 12 1.68 3.70 -16.47
CA GLY A 12 3.04 3.74 -16.99
C GLY A 12 3.36 5.05 -17.73
N ARG A 13 4.57 5.15 -18.27
CA ARG A 13 4.98 6.21 -19.20
C ARG A 13 4.51 5.93 -20.64
N LEU A 14 4.29 4.67 -20.99
CA LEU A 14 3.77 4.29 -22.31
C LEU A 14 2.24 4.44 -22.32
N LEU A 15 1.74 5.41 -23.08
CA LEU A 15 0.34 5.85 -23.06
C LEU A 15 -0.67 4.74 -23.43
N ASN A 16 -0.28 3.84 -24.34
CA ASN A 16 -1.17 2.80 -24.87
C ASN A 16 -0.96 1.43 -24.21
N VAL A 17 -0.24 1.37 -23.09
CA VAL A 17 -0.01 0.13 -22.34
C VAL A 17 -0.81 0.17 -21.03
N ARG A 18 -1.66 -0.84 -20.83
CA ARG A 18 -2.46 -0.98 -19.61
C ARG A 18 -1.61 -1.55 -18.48
N SER A 19 -1.82 -1.03 -17.28
CA SER A 19 -1.35 -1.59 -16.03
C SER A 19 -2.30 -2.70 -15.58
N GLU A 20 -1.78 -3.92 -15.49
CA GLU A 20 -2.51 -5.13 -15.14
C GLU A 20 -1.89 -5.80 -13.92
N VAL A 21 -2.75 -6.34 -13.05
CA VAL A 21 -2.30 -7.11 -11.88
C VAL A 21 -1.92 -8.51 -12.36
N LYS A 22 -0.66 -8.87 -12.18
CA LYS A 22 -0.15 -10.23 -12.39
C LYS A 22 0.03 -10.91 -11.05
N GLU A 23 -0.54 -12.10 -10.90
CA GLU A 23 -0.37 -12.91 -9.70
C GLU A 23 0.69 -13.98 -9.94
N THR A 24 1.67 -14.05 -9.06
CA THR A 24 2.71 -15.10 -9.04
C THR A 24 2.57 -15.87 -7.75
N VAL A 25 2.35 -17.18 -7.86
CA VAL A 25 2.26 -18.07 -6.71
C VAL A 25 3.59 -18.78 -6.54
N THR A 26 4.26 -18.55 -5.43
CA THR A 26 5.51 -19.23 -5.08
C THR A 26 5.21 -20.26 -3.99
N GLN A 27 5.38 -21.53 -4.31
CA GLN A 27 5.21 -22.63 -3.37
C GLN A 27 6.58 -23.22 -3.03
N THR A 28 6.95 -23.15 -1.75
CA THR A 28 8.20 -23.69 -1.22
C THR A 28 7.91 -24.60 -0.03
N LYS A 29 8.93 -25.28 0.50
CA LYS A 29 8.83 -26.03 1.76
C LYS A 29 8.35 -25.17 2.95
N ILE A 30 8.50 -23.84 2.86
CA ILE A 30 8.13 -22.85 3.89
C ILE A 30 6.67 -22.38 3.72
N GLY A 31 5.97 -22.83 2.68
CA GLY A 31 4.55 -22.56 2.45
C GLY A 31 4.26 -21.93 1.09
N ARG A 32 2.97 -21.62 0.89
CA ARG A 32 2.44 -20.98 -0.31
C ARG A 32 2.38 -19.47 -0.10
N ARG A 33 3.06 -18.71 -0.97
CA ARG A 33 3.00 -17.24 -0.99
C ARG A 33 2.42 -16.79 -2.32
N VAL A 34 1.56 -15.77 -2.25
CA VAL A 34 0.95 -15.14 -3.41
C VAL A 34 1.48 -13.72 -3.51
N TYR A 35 2.15 -13.41 -4.62
CA TYR A 35 2.67 -12.09 -4.93
C TYR A 35 1.82 -11.49 -6.04
N LYS A 36 1.42 -10.24 -5.87
CA LYS A 36 0.75 -9.46 -6.92
C LYS A 36 1.70 -8.36 -7.35
N SER A 37 2.00 -8.31 -8.65
CA SER A 37 2.78 -7.25 -9.27
C SER A 37 1.92 -6.50 -10.28
N ILE A 38 2.24 -5.23 -10.51
CA ILE A 38 1.58 -4.38 -11.50
C ILE A 38 2.67 -3.85 -12.41
N ASN A 39 2.45 -3.86 -13.73
CA ASN A 39 3.38 -3.23 -14.66
C ASN A 39 3.17 -1.71 -14.69
N PHE A 40 4.29 -0.99 -14.60
CA PHE A 40 4.38 0.46 -14.75
C PHE A 40 5.48 0.78 -15.74
N GLU A 41 5.26 0.54 -17.04
CA GLU A 41 6.30 0.69 -18.06
C GLU A 41 7.02 2.04 -17.96
N GLY A 42 8.35 2.01 -17.91
CA GLY A 42 9.18 3.22 -17.72
C GLY A 42 9.19 3.79 -16.30
N ARG A 43 8.65 3.10 -15.29
CA ARG A 43 8.76 3.43 -13.87
C ARG A 43 9.25 2.21 -13.09
N VAL A 44 9.96 2.47 -11.98
CA VAL A 44 10.44 1.42 -11.08
C VAL A 44 9.63 1.46 -9.79
N PRO A 45 8.78 0.46 -9.48
CA PRO A 45 8.12 0.38 -8.20
C PRO A 45 9.14 0.04 -7.11
N TYR A 46 9.13 0.79 -6.01
CA TYR A 46 10.02 0.58 -4.87
C TYR A 46 9.20 0.46 -3.59
N ASP A 47 8.94 -0.79 -3.17
CA ASP A 47 8.14 -1.09 -2.00
C ASP A 47 9.02 -1.21 -0.75
N MET A 48 8.89 -0.23 0.15
CA MET A 48 9.66 -0.17 1.38
C MET A 48 9.39 -1.36 2.31
N LEU A 49 8.22 -1.99 2.25
CA LEU A 49 7.96 -3.18 3.07
C LEU A 49 8.87 -4.35 2.66
N LEU A 50 9.18 -4.48 1.37
CA LEU A 50 10.10 -5.51 0.88
C LEU A 50 11.54 -5.21 1.28
N VAL A 51 11.96 -3.94 1.22
CA VAL A 51 13.28 -3.49 1.68
C VAL A 51 13.45 -3.80 3.16
N MET A 52 12.47 -3.40 3.99
CA MET A 52 12.50 -3.61 5.43
C MET A 52 12.59 -5.10 5.79
N LYS A 53 11.82 -5.96 5.13
CA LYS A 53 11.86 -7.43 5.34
C LYS A 53 13.15 -8.09 4.88
N ARG A 54 13.85 -7.50 3.91
CA ARG A 54 15.12 -8.02 3.38
C ARG A 54 16.30 -7.63 4.26
N ASP A 55 16.34 -6.36 4.67
CA ASP A 55 17.54 -5.74 5.24
C ASP A 55 17.52 -5.68 6.77
N PHE A 56 16.34 -5.79 7.40
CA PHE A 56 16.18 -5.71 8.85
C PHE A 56 15.54 -6.99 9.40
N LYS A 57 15.91 -7.37 10.62
CA LYS A 57 15.28 -8.49 11.36
C LYS A 57 14.43 -7.94 12.50
N LEU A 58 13.23 -7.49 12.16
CA LEU A 58 12.30 -6.89 13.12
C LEU A 58 11.29 -7.91 13.65
N ARG A 59 10.80 -7.69 14.88
CA ARG A 59 9.74 -8.51 15.49
C ARG A 59 8.39 -8.34 14.78
N SER A 60 8.11 -7.13 14.31
CA SER A 60 6.89 -6.76 13.58
C SER A 60 7.24 -5.86 12.40
N TYR A 61 6.56 -6.08 11.27
CA TYR A 61 6.69 -5.26 10.05
C TYR A 61 5.42 -4.43 9.78
N SER A 62 4.58 -4.19 10.79
CA SER A 62 3.54 -3.17 10.68
C SER A 62 4.20 -1.79 10.55
N LEU A 63 3.58 -0.87 9.82
CA LEU A 63 4.14 0.46 9.59
C LEU A 63 4.50 1.16 10.90
N ASN A 64 3.61 1.12 11.90
CA ASN A 64 3.85 1.74 13.20
C ASN A 64 5.05 1.13 13.94
N SER A 65 5.20 -0.21 13.93
CA SER A 65 6.36 -0.86 14.55
C SER A 65 7.67 -0.48 13.87
N VAL A 66 7.69 -0.44 12.53
CA VAL A 66 8.89 -0.04 11.78
C VAL A 66 9.25 1.42 12.05
N CYS A 67 8.27 2.33 12.07
CA CYS A 67 8.52 3.74 12.39
C CYS A 67 9.10 3.91 13.79
N GLN A 68 8.56 3.22 14.79
CA GLN A 68 9.05 3.32 16.17
C GLN A 68 10.49 2.80 16.31
N GLU A 69 10.82 1.67 15.65
CA GLU A 69 12.14 1.04 15.73
C GLU A 69 13.21 1.82 14.95
N ILE A 70 12.86 2.40 13.79
CA ILE A 70 13.82 3.04 12.89
C ILE A 70 13.91 4.57 13.10
N LEU A 71 12.77 5.23 13.33
CA LEU A 71 12.67 6.69 13.42
C LEU A 71 12.45 7.19 14.86
N GLY A 72 12.02 6.32 15.77
CA GLY A 72 11.62 6.71 17.12
C GLY A 72 10.27 7.43 17.20
N GLU A 73 9.51 7.44 16.10
CA GLU A 73 8.22 8.13 15.96
C GLU A 73 7.06 7.13 15.82
N GLN A 74 5.86 7.59 16.18
CA GLN A 74 4.62 6.83 16.03
C GLN A 74 3.76 7.39 14.91
N LYS A 75 3.06 6.51 14.21
CA LYS A 75 2.07 6.92 13.23
C LYS A 75 0.87 7.55 13.95
N GLU A 76 0.31 8.61 13.37
CA GLU A 76 -1.04 9.06 13.68
C GLU A 76 -2.03 7.88 13.66
N ASP A 77 -2.74 7.68 14.76
CA ASP A 77 -3.65 6.54 14.95
C ASP A 77 -5.09 6.95 14.62
N VAL A 78 -5.65 6.26 13.62
CA VAL A 78 -7.08 6.26 13.32
C VAL A 78 -7.49 4.81 13.19
N HIS A 79 -8.24 4.33 14.18
CA HIS A 79 -8.74 2.98 14.17
C HIS A 79 -9.69 2.76 12.97
N TYR A 80 -9.56 1.63 12.28
CA TYR A 80 -10.32 1.39 11.04
C TYR A 80 -11.85 1.47 11.23
N SER A 81 -12.35 1.16 12.43
CA SER A 81 -13.79 1.18 12.73
C SER A 81 -14.42 2.56 12.66
N ILE A 82 -13.63 3.63 12.87
CA ILE A 82 -14.14 5.01 12.89
C ILE A 82 -13.94 5.75 11.57
N ILE A 83 -13.26 5.13 10.58
CA ILE A 83 -12.96 5.79 9.30
C ILE A 83 -14.25 6.20 8.58
N THR A 84 -15.25 5.31 8.54
CA THR A 84 -16.53 5.57 7.89
C THR A 84 -17.27 6.74 8.56
N ASP A 85 -17.27 6.79 9.88
CA ASP A 85 -17.93 7.86 10.64
C ASP A 85 -17.22 9.20 10.42
N LEU A 86 -15.88 9.21 10.43
CA LEU A 86 -15.09 10.40 10.15
C LEU A 86 -15.31 10.91 8.71
N GLN A 87 -15.45 10.00 7.74
CA GLN A 87 -15.70 10.37 6.34
C GLN A 87 -17.11 10.99 6.16
N ASN A 88 -18.10 10.44 6.86
CA ASN A 88 -19.51 10.87 6.81
C ASN A 88 -19.82 12.08 7.71
N GLY A 89 -18.86 12.52 8.52
CA GLY A 89 -18.96 13.73 9.34
C GLY A 89 -18.83 15.02 8.53
N ASP A 90 -18.09 15.98 9.09
CA ASP A 90 -17.91 17.32 8.52
C ASP A 90 -16.53 17.52 7.85
N ASP A 91 -16.25 18.75 7.44
CA ASP A 91 -14.97 19.10 6.83
C ASP A 91 -13.80 18.96 7.82
N GLN A 92 -14.03 19.13 9.13
CA GLN A 92 -12.99 18.97 10.14
C GLN A 92 -12.65 17.48 10.36
N THR A 93 -13.65 16.60 10.38
CA THR A 93 -13.40 15.14 10.50
C THR A 93 -12.70 14.60 9.25
N ARG A 94 -13.07 15.07 8.05
CA ARG A 94 -12.35 14.74 6.81
C ARG A 94 -10.94 15.32 6.77
N ARG A 95 -10.72 16.52 7.31
CA ARG A 95 -9.38 17.09 7.47
C ARG A 95 -8.51 16.21 8.37
N ARG A 96 -9.06 15.66 9.46
CA ARG A 96 -8.34 14.70 10.31
C ARG A 96 -7.95 13.43 9.55
N LEU A 97 -8.85 12.87 8.73
CA LEU A 97 -8.53 11.73 7.85
C LEU A 97 -7.41 12.08 6.85
N ALA A 98 -7.42 13.29 6.31
CA ALA A 98 -6.39 13.74 5.38
C ALA A 98 -5.01 13.89 6.03
N VAL A 99 -4.94 14.28 7.32
CA VAL A 99 -3.69 14.32 8.09
C VAL A 99 -3.18 12.91 8.40
N TYR A 100 -4.09 11.97 8.63
CA TYR A 100 -3.76 10.57 8.90
C TYR A 100 -3.26 9.79 7.66
N CYS A 101 -3.75 10.15 6.46
CA CYS A 101 -3.50 9.48 5.18
C CYS A 101 -2.08 9.75 4.67
#